data_AF-A0A849QHQ8-F1
#
_entry.id   AF-A0A849QHQ8-F1
#
_cell.length_a   1.000
_cell.length_b   1.000
_cell.length_c   1.000
_cell.angle_alpha   90.00
_cell.angle_beta   90.00
_cell.angle_gamma   90.00
#
_symmetry.space_group_name_H-M   'P 1'
#
loop_
_entity.id
_entity.type
_entity.pdbx_description
1 polymer ?
#
loop_
_entity_poly.entity_id
_entity_poly.type
_entity_poly.pdbx_seq_one_letter_code
_entity_poly.pdbx_strand_id
1 'polypeptide(L)'
;MVETIIYTTGILFIVLVMAYLQINKNELFKKIFVRIPLNRLPTGTNKHLRNHMVSFKKGASLKGLLVWLLLALLFAFIIYNYIFFTVPVSNSMRPTFEKGDLVLMQKVDLEPHEGDIIMFGMAVVGGLDQPITHRIYSTTSEGIQTKGDATPIDNWVLPPERIYAKAVTIGGNPIVIKHVGYYFLDTQISSAYAREFGIMQTIVAQSKQLGLLIFVICIVAYIWLSVEDIKKQKKYR
;
A
#
# COMPACT_ATOMS: atom_id res chain seq x y z
N MET A 1 -15.80 -6.23 6.99
CA MET A 1 -14.90 -5.91 5.85
C MET A 1 -15.50 -4.82 4.96
N VAL A 2 -16.76 -4.97 4.52
CA VAL A 2 -17.46 -3.96 3.69
C VAL A 2 -17.61 -2.60 4.39
N GLU A 3 -17.96 -2.59 5.68
CA GLU A 3 -18.10 -1.33 6.45
C GLU A 3 -16.79 -0.53 6.51
N THR A 4 -15.65 -1.21 6.74
CA THR A 4 -14.33 -0.57 6.78
C THR A 4 -13.95 0.04 5.43
N ILE A 5 -14.34 -0.59 4.33
CA ILE A 5 -14.15 -0.08 2.97
C ILE A 5 -15.02 1.18 2.75
N ILE A 6 -16.27 1.18 3.23
CA ILE A 6 -17.17 2.34 3.13
C ILE A 6 -16.62 3.54 3.93
N TYR A 7 -16.13 3.32 5.15
CA TYR A 7 -15.56 4.40 5.96
C TYR A 7 -14.26 4.96 5.37
N THR A 8 -13.38 4.08 4.85
CA THR A 8 -12.11 4.53 4.25
C THR A 8 -12.31 5.26 2.92
N THR A 9 -13.21 4.79 2.06
CA THR A 9 -13.59 5.48 0.82
C THR A 9 -14.30 6.81 1.11
N GLY A 10 -15.16 6.86 2.13
CA GLY A 10 -15.83 8.10 2.57
C GLY A 10 -14.86 9.15 3.10
N ILE A 11 -13.87 8.75 3.92
CA ILE A 11 -12.84 9.67 4.42
C ILE A 11 -11.97 10.20 3.27
N LEU A 12 -11.57 9.34 2.33
CA LEU A 12 -10.81 9.76 1.15
C LEU A 12 -11.60 10.74 0.28
N PHE A 13 -12.90 10.49 0.07
CA PHE A 13 -13.79 11.40 -0.65
C PHE A 13 -13.90 12.75 0.04
N ILE A 14 -14.06 12.78 1.37
CA ILE A 14 -14.11 14.04 2.14
C ILE A 14 -12.79 14.81 2.02
N VAL A 15 -11.64 14.13 2.11
CA VAL A 15 -10.32 14.76 1.94
C VAL A 15 -10.15 15.33 0.52
N LEU A 16 -10.58 14.60 -0.51
CA LEU A 16 -10.56 15.04 -1.90
C LEU A 16 -11.48 16.24 -2.14
N VAL A 17 -12.69 16.23 -1.58
CA VAL A 17 -13.64 17.34 -1.65
C VAL A 17 -13.10 18.56 -0.90
N MET A 18 -12.53 18.39 0.30
CA MET A 18 -11.91 19.47 1.05
C MET A 18 -10.73 20.08 0.30
N ALA A 19 -9.86 19.25 -0.29
CA ALA A 19 -8.76 19.70 -1.15
C ALA A 19 -9.27 20.45 -2.38
N TYR A 20 -10.30 19.93 -3.07
CA TYR A 20 -10.94 20.59 -4.21
C TYR A 20 -11.54 21.95 -3.83
N LEU A 21 -12.27 22.02 -2.71
CA LEU A 21 -12.86 23.26 -2.21
C LEU A 21 -11.79 24.28 -1.81
N GLN A 22 -10.66 23.83 -1.26
CA GLN A 22 -9.54 24.69 -0.87
C GLN A 22 -8.75 25.20 -2.08
N ILE A 23 -8.71 24.43 -3.17
CA ILE A 23 -8.20 24.85 -4.48
C ILE A 23 -9.14 25.89 -5.12
N ASN A 24 -10.46 25.65 -5.11
CA ASN A 24 -11.43 26.49 -5.80
C ASN A 24 -11.71 27.82 -5.06
N LYS A 25 -11.58 27.86 -3.73
CA LYS A 25 -11.65 29.11 -2.94
C LYS A 25 -10.58 30.14 -3.32
N ASN A 26 -9.50 29.73 -4.00
CA ASN A 26 -8.39 30.62 -4.40
C ASN A 26 -8.53 31.26 -5.79
N GLU A 27 -9.60 30.98 -6.56
CA GLU A 27 -9.80 31.55 -7.91
C GLU A 27 -10.94 32.60 -7.98
N LEU A 28 -11.88 32.60 -7.03
CA LEU A 28 -12.91 33.64 -6.95
C LEU A 28 -12.36 34.99 -6.44
N PHE A 29 -11.45 34.95 -5.46
CA PHE A 29 -10.83 36.16 -4.87
C PHE A 29 -9.94 36.94 -5.84
N LYS A 30 -9.35 36.29 -6.84
CA LYS A 30 -8.45 36.94 -7.81
C LYS A 30 -9.20 37.72 -8.89
N LYS A 31 -10.41 37.29 -9.26
CA LYS A 31 -11.19 37.96 -10.32
C LYS A 31 -11.83 39.27 -9.89
N ILE A 32 -11.95 39.52 -8.58
CA ILE A 32 -12.59 40.74 -8.04
C ILE A 32 -11.57 41.86 -7.75
N PHE A 33 -10.29 41.55 -7.48
CA PHE A 33 -9.39 42.53 -6.83
C PHE A 33 -8.16 43.04 -7.61
N VAL A 34 -7.99 42.77 -8.91
CA VAL A 34 -6.84 43.33 -9.66
C VAL A 34 -7.26 43.89 -11.02
N ARG A 35 -7.96 45.02 -10.99
CA ARG A 35 -7.78 46.11 -11.97
C ARG A 35 -7.13 47.29 -11.24
N ILE A 36 -5.83 47.20 -10.99
CA ILE A 36 -5.02 48.38 -10.65
C ILE A 36 -3.77 48.32 -11.52
N PRO A 37 -3.62 49.22 -12.51
CA PRO A 37 -2.41 49.28 -13.32
C PRO A 37 -1.35 50.07 -12.55
N LEU A 38 -0.47 49.40 -11.80
CA LEU A 38 0.69 50.06 -11.22
C LEU A 38 1.83 50.09 -12.24
N ASN A 39 1.83 51.18 -13.00
CA ASN A 39 2.96 51.64 -13.79
C ASN A 39 4.04 52.22 -12.86
N ARG A 40 5.30 51.95 -13.20
CA ARG A 40 6.56 52.58 -12.72
C ARG A 40 7.12 52.12 -11.35
N LEU A 41 8.25 51.41 -11.40
CA LEU A 41 9.35 51.59 -10.45
C LEU A 41 10.71 51.52 -11.18
N PRO A 42 11.69 52.36 -10.81
CA PRO A 42 12.91 52.60 -11.59
C PRO A 42 14.08 51.67 -11.22
N THR A 43 15.04 51.70 -12.12
CA THR A 43 16.32 51.00 -12.21
C THR A 43 17.31 51.28 -11.06
N GLY A 44 17.95 50.23 -10.56
CA GLY A 44 19.24 50.35 -9.87
C GLY A 44 19.55 49.19 -8.92
N THR A 45 20.68 48.52 -9.17
CA THR A 45 21.50 47.71 -8.23
C THR A 45 21.53 46.19 -8.49
N ASN A 46 22.72 45.76 -8.96
CA ASN A 46 23.35 44.43 -9.01
C ASN A 46 22.58 43.22 -9.58
N LYS A 47 22.66 43.11 -10.91
CA LYS A 47 22.17 42.01 -11.75
C LYS A 47 22.91 40.67 -11.53
N HIS A 48 24.13 40.68 -11.00
CA HIS A 48 24.99 39.48 -10.98
C HIS A 48 24.79 38.55 -9.79
N LEU A 49 24.39 39.07 -8.62
CA LEU A 49 24.10 38.26 -7.43
C LEU A 49 22.69 37.64 -7.45
N ARG A 50 21.80 38.16 -8.30
CA ARG A 50 20.42 37.68 -8.43
C ARG A 50 20.33 36.32 -9.14
N ASN A 51 21.27 36.00 -10.03
CA ASN A 51 21.13 34.81 -10.88
C ASN A 51 21.58 33.52 -10.18
N HIS A 52 22.48 33.58 -9.19
CA HIS A 52 22.89 32.38 -8.43
C HIS A 52 21.94 32.01 -7.29
N MET A 53 21.15 32.93 -6.77
CA MET A 53 20.12 32.64 -5.75
C MET A 53 18.74 32.29 -6.33
N VAL A 54 18.56 32.42 -7.65
CA VAL A 54 17.26 32.15 -8.33
C VAL A 54 17.18 30.71 -8.86
N SER A 55 18.29 29.97 -8.93
CA SER A 55 18.28 28.58 -9.43
C SER A 55 17.61 27.58 -8.46
N PHE A 56 17.55 27.87 -7.17
CA PHE A 56 16.85 27.02 -6.17
C PHE A 56 15.42 27.48 -5.86
N LYS A 57 14.90 28.50 -6.56
CA LYS A 57 13.62 29.16 -6.23
C LYS A 57 12.44 28.76 -7.12
N LYS A 58 12.49 27.58 -7.76
CA LYS A 58 11.25 26.90 -8.21
C LYS A 58 10.72 26.08 -7.04
N GLY A 59 10.15 26.77 -6.05
CA GLY A 59 9.37 26.12 -5.00
C GLY A 59 8.30 25.25 -5.68
N ALA A 60 8.20 23.98 -5.28
CA ALA A 60 7.19 23.08 -5.80
C ALA A 60 5.83 23.80 -5.72
N SER A 61 5.18 23.98 -6.86
CA SER A 61 3.83 24.56 -6.90
C SER A 61 2.96 23.76 -5.94
N LEU A 62 2.20 24.42 -5.08
CA LEU A 62 1.27 23.76 -4.14
C LEU A 62 0.39 22.73 -4.87
N LYS A 63 0.06 23.00 -6.15
CA LYS A 63 -0.65 22.07 -7.03
C LYS A 63 0.17 20.81 -7.37
N GLY A 64 1.45 20.96 -7.70
CA GLY A 64 2.34 19.82 -7.98
C GLY A 64 2.55 18.94 -6.75
N LEU A 65 2.69 19.57 -5.58
CA LEU A 65 2.81 18.87 -4.30
C LEU A 65 1.53 18.08 -3.94
N LEU A 66 0.35 18.67 -4.16
CA LEU A 66 -0.93 17.96 -4.01
C LEU A 66 -1.05 16.78 -4.99
N VAL A 67 -0.60 16.93 -6.24
CA VAL A 67 -0.62 15.83 -7.22
C VAL A 67 0.24 14.66 -6.74
N TRP A 68 1.46 14.92 -6.27
CA TRP A 68 2.34 13.86 -5.73
C TRP A 68 1.76 13.19 -4.49
N LEU A 69 1.13 13.96 -3.60
CA LEU A 69 0.43 13.43 -2.44
C LEU A 69 -0.70 12.46 -2.84
N LEU A 70 -1.53 12.86 -3.81
CA LEU A 70 -2.62 12.04 -4.31
C LEU A 70 -2.12 10.76 -4.99
N LEU A 71 -1.02 10.85 -5.74
CA LEU A 71 -0.38 9.68 -6.34
C LEU A 71 0.19 8.73 -5.27
N ALA A 72 0.83 9.26 -4.23
CA ALA A 72 1.35 8.45 -3.13
C ALA A 72 0.22 7.76 -2.35
N LEU A 73 -0.89 8.48 -2.11
CA LEU A 73 -2.10 7.94 -1.48
C LEU A 73 -2.71 6.81 -2.31
N LEU A 74 -2.87 7.03 -3.62
CA LEU A 74 -3.37 6.02 -4.55
C LEU A 74 -2.47 4.78 -4.54
N PHE A 75 -1.16 4.97 -4.60
CA PHE A 75 -0.19 3.89 -4.59
C PHE A 75 -0.24 3.09 -3.29
N ALA A 76 -0.28 3.78 -2.14
CA ALA A 76 -0.44 3.14 -0.84
C ALA A 76 -1.76 2.35 -0.73
N PHE A 77 -2.85 2.90 -1.26
CA PHE A 77 -4.14 2.22 -1.30
C PHE A 77 -4.10 0.95 -2.16
N ILE A 78 -3.46 1.00 -3.33
CA ILE A 78 -3.30 -0.18 -4.20
C ILE A 78 -2.47 -1.24 -3.47
N ILE A 79 -1.30 -0.89 -2.93
CA ILE A 79 -0.46 -1.84 -2.19
C ILE A 79 -1.25 -2.47 -1.05
N TYR A 80 -1.94 -1.67 -0.24
CA TYR A 80 -2.67 -2.16 0.94
C TYR A 80 -3.77 -3.16 0.60
N ASN A 81 -4.48 -2.98 -0.51
CA ASN A 81 -5.61 -3.85 -0.87
C ASN A 81 -5.21 -5.06 -1.71
N TYR A 82 -4.15 -4.94 -2.51
CA TYR A 82 -3.77 -5.97 -3.49
C TYR A 82 -2.55 -6.79 -3.09
N ILE A 83 -1.71 -6.31 -2.18
CA ILE A 83 -0.48 -7.00 -1.76
C ILE A 83 -0.54 -7.26 -0.26
N PHE A 84 -0.28 -8.50 0.15
CA PHE A 84 -0.32 -8.89 1.56
C PHE A 84 0.62 -10.07 1.83
N PHE A 85 0.97 -10.29 3.08
CA PHE A 85 1.70 -11.49 3.49
C PHE A 85 0.74 -12.56 4.00
N THR A 86 0.98 -13.81 3.62
CA THR A 86 0.32 -15.00 4.17
C THR A 86 1.31 -15.84 4.96
N VAL A 87 0.80 -16.64 5.91
CA VAL A 87 1.62 -17.56 6.72
C VAL A 87 1.23 -19.00 6.40
N PRO A 88 2.13 -19.80 5.80
CA PRO A 88 1.91 -21.21 5.59
C PRO A 88 1.78 -21.94 6.94
N VAL A 89 0.76 -22.79 7.04
CA VAL A 89 0.47 -23.58 8.26
C VAL A 89 1.04 -25.00 8.19
N SER A 90 1.52 -25.43 7.02
CA SER A 90 2.07 -26.77 6.75
C SER A 90 3.43 -26.67 6.04
N ASN A 91 4.09 -27.82 5.89
CA ASN A 91 5.38 -27.95 5.20
C ASN A 91 5.23 -28.50 3.76
N SER A 92 4.06 -28.36 3.12
CA SER A 92 3.81 -28.92 1.78
C SER A 92 4.65 -28.26 0.67
N MET A 93 5.18 -27.08 0.92
CA MET A 93 5.95 -26.29 -0.05
C MET A 93 7.47 -26.35 0.19
N ARG A 94 7.97 -27.31 0.98
CA ARG A 94 9.41 -27.52 1.11
C ARG A 94 10.02 -27.96 -0.24
N PRO A 95 11.24 -27.50 -0.60
CA PRO A 95 12.12 -26.60 0.14
C PRO A 95 11.87 -25.10 -0.09
N THR A 96 10.91 -24.73 -0.94
CA THR A 96 10.63 -23.34 -1.34
C THR A 96 10.31 -22.45 -0.13
N PHE A 97 9.35 -22.88 0.69
CA PHE A 97 9.08 -22.26 1.99
C PHE A 97 8.45 -23.24 2.97
N GLU A 98 8.50 -22.87 4.25
CA GLU A 98 8.11 -23.75 5.34
C GLU A 98 6.96 -23.16 6.17
N LYS A 99 6.40 -24.00 7.05
CA LYS A 99 5.45 -23.55 8.07
C LYS A 99 6.07 -22.40 8.86
N GLY A 100 5.30 -21.32 9.05
CA GLY A 100 5.74 -20.18 9.85
C GLY A 100 6.65 -19.19 9.10
N ASP A 101 6.83 -19.33 7.79
CA ASP A 101 7.37 -18.26 6.95
C ASP A 101 6.29 -17.20 6.65
N LEU A 102 6.70 -15.98 6.24
CA LEU A 102 5.79 -15.03 5.58
C LEU A 102 6.05 -15.08 4.08
N VAL A 103 5.01 -15.32 3.29
CA VAL A 103 5.08 -15.34 1.82
C VAL A 103 4.33 -14.13 1.28
N LEU A 104 4.97 -13.34 0.42
CA LEU A 104 4.35 -12.17 -0.20
C LEU A 104 3.39 -12.62 -1.31
N MET A 105 2.14 -12.21 -1.21
CA MET A 105 1.05 -12.55 -2.12
C MET A 105 0.48 -11.29 -2.77
N GLN A 106 -0.09 -11.45 -3.96
CA GLN A 106 -0.72 -10.38 -4.72
C GLN A 106 -2.03 -10.81 -5.39
N LYS A 107 -2.94 -9.86 -5.59
CA LYS A 107 -4.27 -10.03 -6.22
C LYS A 107 -4.43 -9.30 -7.57
N VAL A 108 -3.35 -8.77 -8.11
CA VAL A 108 -3.31 -7.96 -9.33
C VAL A 108 -3.36 -8.83 -10.59
N ASP A 109 -2.49 -9.84 -10.65
CA ASP A 109 -2.45 -10.83 -11.72
C ASP A 109 -2.81 -12.22 -11.18
N LEU A 110 -3.97 -12.72 -11.59
CA LEU A 110 -4.47 -14.04 -11.21
C LEU A 110 -4.53 -15.01 -12.40
N GLU A 111 -3.98 -14.62 -13.56
CA GLU A 111 -3.98 -15.50 -14.72
C GLU A 111 -3.07 -16.73 -14.45
N PRO A 112 -3.59 -17.96 -14.52
CA PRO A 112 -2.87 -19.14 -14.07
C PRO A 112 -1.80 -19.58 -15.06
N HIS A 113 -0.53 -19.57 -14.66
CA HIS A 113 0.57 -20.11 -15.45
C HIS A 113 1.26 -21.28 -14.73
N GLU A 114 1.77 -22.24 -15.51
CA GLU A 114 2.53 -23.36 -14.95
C GLU A 114 3.74 -22.86 -14.16
N GLY A 115 3.93 -23.41 -12.96
CA GLY A 115 4.98 -22.99 -12.04
C GLY A 115 4.61 -21.85 -11.09
N ASP A 116 3.49 -21.14 -11.31
CA ASP A 116 3.00 -20.12 -10.37
C ASP A 116 2.65 -20.73 -9.02
N ILE A 117 2.89 -20.00 -7.94
CA ILE A 117 2.43 -20.39 -6.60
C ILE A 117 1.17 -19.60 -6.30
N ILE A 118 0.06 -20.30 -6.08
CA ILE A 118 -1.26 -19.69 -5.91
C ILE A 118 -1.87 -20.07 -4.57
N MET A 119 -2.69 -19.17 -4.04
CA MET A 119 -3.55 -19.38 -2.89
C MET A 119 -5.00 -19.49 -3.35
N PHE A 120 -5.70 -20.55 -2.97
CA PHE A 120 -7.04 -20.87 -3.46
C PHE A 120 -7.89 -21.57 -2.38
N GLY A 121 -9.21 -21.55 -2.56
CA GLY A 121 -10.16 -22.24 -1.68
C GLY A 121 -10.68 -23.54 -2.30
N MET A 122 -10.43 -24.66 -1.63
CA MET A 122 -10.94 -26.00 -2.03
C MET A 122 -11.26 -26.90 -0.83
N ALA A 123 -10.55 -26.75 0.29
CA ALA A 123 -10.74 -27.58 1.46
C ALA A 123 -11.67 -26.91 2.48
N VAL A 124 -12.85 -27.49 2.63
CA VAL A 124 -13.73 -27.23 3.78
C VAL A 124 -13.20 -28.08 4.95
N VAL A 125 -12.33 -27.49 5.77
CA VAL A 125 -11.86 -28.15 7.00
C VAL A 125 -12.75 -27.65 8.15
N GLY A 126 -13.60 -28.53 8.68
CA GLY A 126 -14.50 -28.20 9.79
C GLY A 126 -15.59 -27.17 9.46
N GLY A 127 -16.02 -27.09 8.20
CA GLY A 127 -17.07 -26.15 7.76
C GLY A 127 -16.56 -24.77 7.34
N LEU A 128 -15.24 -24.52 7.39
CA LEU A 128 -14.60 -23.28 6.97
C LEU A 128 -13.71 -23.53 5.74
N ASP A 129 -13.83 -22.67 4.73
CA ASP A 129 -12.97 -22.66 3.55
C ASP A 129 -11.56 -22.19 3.97
N GLN A 130 -10.65 -23.13 4.21
CA GLN A 130 -9.27 -22.81 4.54
C GLN A 130 -8.46 -22.67 3.25
N PRO A 131 -7.82 -21.52 3.00
CA PRO A 131 -7.05 -21.33 1.79
C PRO A 131 -5.82 -22.23 1.77
N ILE A 132 -5.62 -22.95 0.66
CA ILE A 132 -4.44 -23.77 0.38
C ILE A 132 -3.49 -22.94 -0.48
N THR A 133 -2.18 -23.08 -0.26
CA THR A 133 -1.15 -22.44 -1.09
C THR A 133 -0.25 -23.49 -1.72
N HIS A 134 -0.38 -23.73 -3.02
CA HIS A 134 0.37 -24.73 -3.79
C HIS A 134 0.84 -24.17 -5.14
N ARG A 135 1.73 -24.91 -5.81
CA ARG A 135 2.21 -24.58 -7.15
C ARG A 135 1.30 -25.15 -8.23
N ILE A 136 1.06 -24.39 -9.29
CA ILE A 136 0.41 -24.88 -10.50
C ILE A 136 1.35 -25.87 -11.16
N TYR A 137 0.90 -27.12 -11.23
CA TYR A 137 1.61 -28.20 -11.91
C TYR A 137 1.32 -28.18 -13.40
N SER A 138 0.05 -28.02 -13.78
CA SER A 138 -0.36 -27.93 -15.18
C SER A 138 -1.68 -27.17 -15.34
N THR A 139 -1.86 -26.47 -16.45
CA THR A 139 -3.12 -25.83 -16.84
C THR A 139 -3.71 -26.53 -18.07
N THR A 140 -4.92 -27.05 -17.95
CA THR A 140 -5.61 -27.79 -19.04
C THR A 140 -6.98 -27.18 -19.33
N SER A 141 -7.65 -27.64 -20.39
CA SER A 141 -9.04 -27.26 -20.67
C SER A 141 -10.03 -27.69 -19.58
N GLU A 142 -9.68 -28.70 -18.78
CA GLU A 142 -10.52 -29.17 -17.67
C GLU A 142 -10.33 -28.32 -16.39
N GLY A 143 -9.24 -27.55 -16.32
CA GLY A 143 -8.90 -26.68 -15.21
C GLY A 143 -7.43 -26.82 -14.80
N ILE A 144 -7.14 -26.40 -13.57
CA ILE A 144 -5.78 -26.29 -13.04
C ILE A 144 -5.48 -27.47 -12.11
N GLN A 145 -4.37 -28.16 -12.34
CA GLN A 145 -3.81 -29.07 -11.34
C GLN A 145 -2.77 -28.36 -10.49
N THR A 146 -2.83 -28.59 -9.19
CA THR A 146 -1.91 -28.02 -8.21
C THR A 146 -1.15 -29.13 -7.47
N LYS A 147 0.02 -28.79 -6.94
CA LYS A 147 0.72 -29.62 -5.96
C LYS A 147 1.55 -28.78 -5.01
N GLY A 148 1.73 -29.26 -3.78
CA GLY A 148 2.82 -28.80 -2.93
C GLY A 148 4.17 -29.27 -3.46
N ASP A 149 5.21 -28.45 -3.34
CA ASP A 149 6.56 -28.82 -3.80
C ASP A 149 7.10 -30.10 -3.12
N ALA A 150 6.65 -30.40 -1.90
CA ALA A 150 6.98 -31.60 -1.12
C ALA A 150 5.87 -32.66 -1.11
N THR A 151 4.78 -32.48 -1.87
CA THR A 151 3.63 -33.40 -1.86
C THR A 151 3.35 -33.99 -3.25
N PRO A 152 2.60 -35.11 -3.33
CA PRO A 152 2.00 -35.55 -4.58
C PRO A 152 1.06 -34.49 -5.15
N ILE A 153 0.67 -34.71 -6.41
CA ILE A 153 -0.35 -33.92 -7.11
C ILE A 153 -1.68 -33.99 -6.33
N ASP A 154 -2.36 -32.86 -6.23
CA ASP A 154 -3.65 -32.77 -5.56
C ASP A 154 -4.72 -33.58 -6.32
N ASN A 155 -5.62 -34.25 -5.58
CA ASN A 155 -6.66 -35.11 -6.17
C ASN A 155 -7.89 -34.34 -6.69
N TRP A 156 -7.73 -33.04 -6.99
CA TRP A 156 -8.80 -32.17 -7.46
C TRP A 156 -8.33 -31.31 -8.62
N VAL A 157 -9.31 -30.87 -9.42
CA VAL A 157 -9.09 -29.89 -10.48
C VAL A 157 -9.64 -28.55 -10.01
N LEU A 158 -8.76 -27.54 -9.96
CA LEU A 158 -9.06 -26.21 -9.48
C LEU A 158 -9.60 -25.34 -10.63
N PRO A 159 -10.82 -24.77 -10.52
CA PRO A 159 -11.29 -23.78 -11.47
C PRO A 159 -10.55 -22.42 -11.27
N PRO A 160 -10.20 -21.69 -12.35
CA PRO A 160 -9.44 -20.43 -12.25
C PRO A 160 -10.10 -19.37 -11.35
N GLU A 161 -11.42 -19.37 -11.24
CA GLU A 161 -12.18 -18.40 -10.45
C GLU A 161 -11.99 -18.57 -8.93
N ARG A 162 -11.42 -19.71 -8.49
CA ARG A 162 -11.13 -19.99 -7.08
C ARG A 162 -9.72 -19.58 -6.65
N ILE A 163 -8.94 -18.97 -7.54
CA ILE A 163 -7.65 -18.38 -7.19
C ILE A 163 -7.91 -17.07 -6.44
N TYR A 164 -7.43 -16.99 -5.20
CA TYR A 164 -7.57 -15.82 -4.35
C TYR A 164 -6.37 -14.86 -4.45
N ALA A 165 -5.17 -15.41 -4.65
CA ALA A 165 -3.93 -14.65 -4.79
C ALA A 165 -2.83 -15.51 -5.44
N LYS A 166 -1.79 -14.85 -5.97
CA LYS A 166 -0.57 -15.48 -6.47
C LYS A 166 0.64 -14.94 -5.70
N ALA A 167 1.65 -15.77 -5.46
CA ALA A 167 2.88 -15.34 -4.80
C ALA A 167 3.69 -14.39 -5.70
N VAL A 168 4.28 -13.36 -5.11
CA VAL A 168 5.19 -12.47 -5.82
C VAL A 168 6.54 -13.16 -5.95
N THR A 169 7.02 -13.35 -7.18
CA THR A 169 8.29 -14.02 -7.48
C THR A 169 9.30 -13.06 -8.11
N ILE A 170 10.58 -13.25 -7.79
CA ILE A 170 11.72 -12.57 -8.42
C ILE A 170 12.70 -13.67 -8.85
N GLY A 171 12.99 -13.74 -10.16
CA GLY A 171 13.87 -14.77 -10.71
C GLY A 171 13.35 -16.20 -10.46
N GLY A 172 12.02 -16.39 -10.49
CA GLY A 172 11.37 -17.68 -10.25
C GLY A 172 11.21 -18.08 -8.79
N ASN A 173 11.78 -17.33 -7.85
CA ASN A 173 11.69 -17.61 -6.41
C ASN A 173 10.68 -16.69 -5.73
N PRO A 174 9.79 -17.20 -4.87
CA PRO A 174 8.88 -16.33 -4.12
C PRO A 174 9.63 -15.45 -3.12
N ILE A 175 9.07 -14.27 -2.85
CA ILE A 175 9.55 -13.41 -1.77
C ILE A 175 9.06 -13.97 -0.44
N VAL A 176 10.01 -14.47 0.36
CA VAL A 176 9.75 -15.16 1.63
C VAL A 176 10.59 -14.55 2.74
N ILE A 177 9.94 -14.24 3.87
CA ILE A 177 10.62 -13.84 5.10
C ILE A 177 10.56 -15.03 6.07
N LYS A 178 11.71 -15.62 6.33
CA LYS A 178 11.81 -16.88 7.07
C LYS A 178 11.42 -16.72 8.54
N HIS A 179 10.67 -17.68 9.09
CA HIS A 179 10.32 -17.81 10.51
C HIS A 179 9.50 -16.67 11.16
N VAL A 180 9.26 -15.54 10.49
CA VAL A 180 8.50 -14.42 11.06
C VAL A 180 7.00 -14.74 11.17
N GLY A 181 6.50 -15.66 10.35
CA GLY A 181 5.11 -16.13 10.38
C GLY A 181 4.73 -16.80 11.71
N TYR A 182 5.68 -17.36 12.46
CA TYR A 182 5.40 -17.97 13.77
C TYR A 182 4.81 -16.98 14.78
N TYR A 183 5.09 -15.68 14.66
CA TYR A 183 4.47 -14.64 15.50
C TYR A 183 2.98 -14.41 15.21
N PHE A 184 2.43 -15.04 14.18
CA PHE A 184 1.02 -14.88 13.75
C PHE A 184 0.20 -16.17 13.83
N LEU A 185 0.82 -17.33 14.09
CA LEU A 185 0.12 -18.61 14.19
C LEU A 185 -0.45 -18.82 15.61
N ASP A 186 -1.78 -18.84 15.75
CA ASP A 186 -2.49 -18.94 17.04
C ASP A 186 -2.71 -20.38 17.54
N THR A 187 -1.82 -21.34 17.23
CA THR A 187 -2.07 -22.74 17.63
C THR A 187 -0.80 -23.48 18.07
N GLN A 188 -0.64 -23.58 19.39
CA GLN A 188 0.00 -24.67 20.14
C GLN A 188 1.49 -25.00 19.91
N ILE A 189 2.42 -24.04 19.77
CA ILE A 189 3.85 -24.37 19.88
C ILE A 189 4.59 -23.41 20.83
N SER A 190 5.06 -24.01 21.94
CA SER A 190 6.11 -23.57 22.86
C SER A 190 5.83 -22.39 23.80
N SER A 191 5.77 -22.73 25.09
CA SER A 191 5.77 -21.85 26.27
C SER A 191 6.90 -20.80 26.31
N ALA A 192 7.89 -20.87 25.40
CA ALA A 192 8.98 -19.91 25.32
C ALA A 192 8.60 -18.56 24.66
N TYR A 193 7.66 -18.55 23.70
CA TYR A 193 7.37 -17.35 22.89
C TYR A 193 6.00 -16.70 23.16
N ALA A 194 5.17 -17.31 24.00
CA ALA A 194 3.81 -16.85 24.29
C ALA A 194 3.75 -15.41 24.86
N ARG A 195 4.75 -15.00 25.66
CA ARG A 195 4.82 -13.65 26.24
C ARG A 195 5.20 -12.59 25.20
N GLU A 196 6.13 -12.92 24.31
CA GLU A 196 6.56 -12.04 23.20
C GLU A 196 5.45 -11.91 22.14
N PHE A 197 4.72 -13.00 21.90
CA PHE A 197 3.58 -13.07 20.98
C PHE A 197 2.42 -12.15 21.37
N GLY A 198 2.02 -12.13 22.65
CA GLY A 198 0.95 -11.24 23.12
C GLY A 198 1.28 -9.75 22.93
N ILE A 199 2.56 -9.40 23.08
CA ILE A 199 3.05 -8.04 22.84
C ILE A 199 3.01 -7.71 21.34
N MET A 200 3.47 -8.62 20.48
CA MET A 200 3.49 -8.40 19.03
C MET A 200 2.10 -8.33 18.41
N GLN A 201 1.16 -9.18 18.81
CA GLN A 201 -0.22 -9.08 18.35
C GLN A 201 -0.86 -7.76 18.75
N THR A 202 -0.62 -7.31 19.99
CA THR A 202 -1.12 -6.02 20.47
C THR A 202 -0.50 -4.86 19.67
N ILE A 203 0.81 -4.92 19.40
CA ILE A 203 1.50 -3.92 18.57
C ILE A 203 0.97 -3.91 17.14
N VAL A 204 0.78 -5.07 16.50
CA VAL A 204 0.30 -5.16 15.12
C VAL A 204 -1.16 -4.68 15.03
N ALA A 205 -2.03 -5.10 15.95
CA ALA A 205 -3.42 -4.64 15.99
C ALA A 205 -3.50 -3.12 16.23
N GLN A 206 -2.73 -2.59 17.17
CA GLN A 206 -2.65 -1.14 17.41
C GLN A 206 -2.00 -0.40 16.24
N SER A 207 -1.00 -0.98 15.55
CA SER A 207 -0.37 -0.37 14.37
C SER A 207 -1.33 -0.25 13.19
N LYS A 208 -2.27 -1.19 13.02
CA LYS A 208 -3.31 -1.09 12.01
C LYS A 208 -4.27 0.08 12.29
N GLN A 209 -4.57 0.35 13.56
CA GLN A 209 -5.46 1.42 13.98
C GLN A 209 -4.75 2.79 14.03
N LEU A 210 -3.48 2.82 14.46
CA LEU A 210 -2.67 4.03 14.61
C LEU A 210 -1.93 4.42 13.33
N GLY A 211 -1.65 3.48 12.43
CA GLY A 211 -0.91 3.75 11.19
C GLY A 211 -1.63 4.76 10.31
N LEU A 212 -2.95 4.64 10.20
CA LEU A 212 -3.77 5.63 9.48
C LEU A 212 -3.75 6.99 10.19
N LEU A 213 -3.80 7.02 11.52
CA LEU A 213 -3.75 8.25 12.31
C LEU A 213 -2.40 8.97 12.14
N ILE A 214 -1.29 8.23 12.27
CA ILE A 214 0.07 8.73 12.07
C ILE A 214 0.21 9.29 10.65
N PHE A 215 -0.28 8.55 9.65
CA PHE A 215 -0.23 8.98 8.27
C PHE A 215 -1.04 10.26 8.02
N VAL A 216 -2.24 10.39 8.59
CA VAL A 216 -3.04 11.62 8.54
C VAL A 216 -2.30 12.78 9.23
N ILE A 217 -1.71 12.56 10.40
CA ILE A 217 -0.91 13.56 11.11
C ILE A 217 0.27 14.03 10.26
N CYS A 218 0.99 13.11 9.61
CA CYS A 218 2.09 13.44 8.72
C CYS A 218 1.62 14.31 7.54
N ILE A 219 0.48 14.00 6.93
CA ILE A 219 -0.10 14.81 5.84
C ILE A 219 -0.46 16.20 6.33
N VAL A 220 -1.13 16.32 7.48
CA VAL A 220 -1.52 17.62 8.05
C VAL A 220 -0.30 18.45 8.40
N ALA A 221 0.71 17.86 9.04
CA ALA A 221 1.97 18.52 9.38
C ALA A 221 2.71 19.00 8.11
N TYR A 222 2.73 18.17 7.07
CA TYR A 222 3.35 18.51 5.79
C TYR A 222 2.64 19.68 5.09
N ILE A 223 1.30 19.68 5.08
CA ILE A 223 0.51 20.79 4.53
C ILE A 223 0.77 22.07 5.34
N TRP A 224 0.81 21.98 6.67
CA TRP A 224 1.09 23.12 7.55
C TRP A 224 2.43 23.77 7.23
N LEU A 225 3.51 22.96 7.20
CA LEU A 225 4.86 23.42 6.87
C LEU A 225 4.90 24.05 5.46
N SER A 226 4.23 23.43 4.49
CA SER A 226 4.16 23.94 3.12
C SER A 226 3.47 25.31 3.03
N VAL A 227 2.40 25.53 3.82
CA VAL A 227 1.71 26.84 3.87
C VAL A 227 2.58 27.90 4.57
N GLU A 228 3.27 27.54 5.65
CA GLU A 228 4.18 28.45 6.34
C GLU A 228 5.31 28.94 5.42
N ASP A 229 5.90 28.03 4.64
CA ASP A 229 6.96 28.38 3.69
C ASP A 229 6.47 29.36 2.62
N ILE A 230 5.24 29.18 2.11
CA ILE A 230 4.64 30.13 1.16
C ILE A 230 4.41 31.50 1.81
N LYS A 231 3.95 31.55 3.06
CA LYS A 231 3.76 32.81 3.81
C LYS A 231 5.10 33.53 4.03
N LYS A 232 6.15 32.80 4.43
CA LYS A 232 7.51 33.35 4.60
C LYS A 232 8.01 33.92 3.27
N GLN A 233 7.84 33.22 2.15
CA GLN A 233 8.28 33.72 0.83
C GLN A 233 7.56 35.00 0.37
N LYS A 234 6.29 35.21 0.75
CA LYS A 234 5.57 36.46 0.46
C LYS A 234 6.01 37.64 1.33
N LYS A 235 6.50 37.39 2.56
CA LYS A 235 6.95 38.45 3.48
C LYS A 235 8.30 39.07 3.09
N TYR A 236 9.10 38.37 2.29
CA TYR A 236 10.42 38.81 1.81
C TYR A 236 10.45 39.19 0.31
N ARG A 237 9.28 39.41 -0.30
CA ARG A 237 9.13 39.96 -1.66
C ARG A 237 8.42 41.30 -1.56
#